data_AF-A0AA86V1X1-F1
#
_entry.id   AF-A0AA86V1X1-F1
#
_cell.length_a   1.000
_cell.length_b   1.000
_cell.length_c   1.000
_cell.angle_alpha   90.00
_cell.angle_beta   90.00
_cell.angle_gamma   90.00
#
_symmetry.space_group_name_H-M   'P 1'
#
loop_
_entity.id
_entity.type
_entity.pdbx_description
1 polymer ?
#
loop_
_entity_poly.entity_id
_entity_poly.type
_entity_poly.pdbx_seq_one_letter_code
_entity_poly.pdbx_strand_id
1 'polypeptide(L)'
;MNFLSQAFEQAALTFGDNVKDLGIYLDNHDTDRFLSSCGKDPMKFLSGVALQHTWIGIPVLYYGTEQEMYGSNNFANENAEKMWGPQSYNQSSKYYLLIKKLNQIRDKVKIDKIGQKELKVTIDFYSYSRGNQVLVALTNQGYYKKQQLHYIVPNSPFESNTRICDILSDECINVNEDESVDIYLTNGQPRVYVRESLM
;
A
#
# COMPACT_ATOMS: atom_id res chain seq x y z
N MET A 1 4.58 13.35 1.84
CA MET A 1 4.95 12.04 1.28
C MET A 1 6.44 11.98 0.90
N ASN A 2 7.14 13.12 0.80
CA ASN A 2 8.60 13.20 0.60
C ASN A 2 9.45 12.26 1.47
N PHE A 3 9.03 11.99 2.72
CA PHE A 3 9.72 11.03 3.59
C PHE A 3 9.81 9.61 2.99
N LEU A 4 8.76 9.16 2.27
CA LEU A 4 8.80 7.85 1.59
C LEU A 4 9.86 7.81 0.50
N SER A 5 10.00 8.92 -0.25
CA SER A 5 11.04 9.05 -1.28
C SER A 5 12.43 9.04 -0.66
N GLN A 6 12.64 9.84 0.38
CA GLN A 6 13.91 9.85 1.14
C GLN A 6 14.24 8.47 1.72
N ALA A 7 13.26 7.75 2.27
CA ALA A 7 13.46 6.42 2.81
C ALA A 7 13.82 5.40 1.70
N PHE A 8 13.15 5.47 0.55
CA PHE A 8 13.48 4.64 -0.61
C PHE A 8 14.90 4.91 -1.12
N GLU A 9 15.24 6.17 -1.35
CA GLU A 9 16.57 6.60 -1.82
C GLU A 9 17.66 6.19 -0.84
N GLN A 10 17.47 6.44 0.45
CA GLN A 10 18.45 6.08 1.48
C GLN A 10 18.66 4.57 1.54
N ALA A 11 17.59 3.78 1.48
CA ALA A 11 17.69 2.32 1.48
C ALA A 11 18.41 1.81 0.22
N ALA A 12 18.08 2.33 -0.95
CA ALA A 12 18.74 1.98 -2.21
C ALA A 12 20.24 2.35 -2.19
N LEU A 13 20.60 3.53 -1.67
CA LEU A 13 22.00 3.95 -1.53
C LEU A 13 22.77 3.08 -0.53
N THR A 14 22.13 2.65 0.55
CA THR A 14 22.79 1.91 1.64
C THR A 14 22.97 0.43 1.29
N PHE A 15 21.94 -0.18 0.67
CA PHE A 15 21.87 -1.63 0.48
C PHE A 15 22.00 -2.07 -0.98
N GLY A 16 21.94 -1.14 -1.94
CA GLY A 16 21.98 -1.45 -3.37
C GLY A 16 20.90 -2.47 -3.75
N ASP A 17 21.29 -3.51 -4.47
CA ASP A 17 20.40 -4.59 -4.90
C ASP A 17 19.80 -5.40 -3.73
N ASN A 18 20.40 -5.34 -2.53
CA ASN A 18 19.91 -6.05 -1.33
C ASN A 18 18.73 -5.32 -0.66
N VAL A 19 18.30 -4.16 -1.17
CA VAL A 19 17.10 -3.47 -0.65
C VAL A 19 15.85 -4.37 -0.67
N LYS A 20 15.78 -5.30 -1.64
CA LYS A 20 14.71 -6.29 -1.77
C LYS A 20 14.68 -7.34 -0.64
N ASP A 21 15.77 -7.48 0.11
CA ASP A 21 15.90 -8.46 1.18
C ASP A 21 15.51 -7.87 2.55
N LEU A 22 15.17 -6.57 2.60
CA LEU A 22 14.73 -5.89 3.81
C LEU A 22 13.29 -6.25 4.18
N GLY A 23 13.04 -6.39 5.48
CA GLY A 23 11.70 -6.55 6.03
C GLY A 23 10.95 -5.21 6.09
N ILE A 24 9.75 -5.17 5.54
CA ILE A 24 8.86 -4.00 5.54
C ILE A 24 7.73 -4.24 6.53
N TYR A 25 7.75 -3.52 7.65
CA TYR A 25 6.71 -3.58 8.68
C TYR A 25 6.18 -2.17 8.98
N LEU A 26 4.91 -2.10 9.36
CA LEU A 26 4.25 -0.85 9.79
C LEU A 26 4.26 -0.71 11.31
N ASP A 27 4.22 -1.85 12.01
CA ASP A 27 4.19 -1.99 13.45
C ASP A 27 4.75 -3.36 13.86
N ASN A 28 4.99 -3.52 15.16
CA ASN A 28 5.33 -4.79 15.79
C ASN A 28 4.93 -4.76 17.28
N HIS A 29 5.44 -5.69 18.07
CA HIS A 29 5.16 -5.81 19.50
C HIS A 29 5.93 -4.81 20.40
N ASP A 30 6.83 -4.01 19.83
CA ASP A 30 7.61 -2.98 20.54
C ASP A 30 7.16 -1.55 20.17
N THR A 31 6.25 -1.41 19.21
CA THR A 31 5.70 -0.13 18.78
C THR A 31 4.20 -0.04 19.05
N ASP A 32 3.66 1.18 19.03
CA ASP A 32 2.22 1.34 18.84
C ASP A 32 1.76 0.59 17.58
N ARG A 33 0.54 0.06 17.60
CA ARG A 33 -0.11 -0.48 16.39
C ARG A 33 -0.24 0.64 15.36
N PHE A 34 -0.06 0.33 14.08
CA PHE A 34 -0.07 1.33 13.02
C PHE A 34 -1.43 2.05 12.93
N LEU A 35 -2.54 1.34 13.17
CA LEU A 35 -3.87 1.94 13.23
C LEU A 35 -3.97 3.00 14.33
N SER A 36 -3.32 2.80 15.48
CA SER A 36 -3.22 3.81 16.53
C SER A 36 -2.37 5.00 16.07
N SER A 37 -1.18 4.74 15.52
CA SER A 37 -0.24 5.78 15.08
C SER A 37 -0.76 6.64 13.93
N CYS A 38 -1.62 6.09 13.07
CA CYS A 38 -2.24 6.84 11.98
C CYS A 38 -3.54 7.57 12.38
N GLY A 39 -3.82 7.65 13.68
CA GLY A 39 -4.98 8.36 14.23
C GLY A 39 -6.31 7.64 13.99
N LYS A 40 -6.28 6.31 13.84
CA LYS A 40 -7.44 5.46 13.51
C LYS A 40 -8.13 5.85 12.20
N ASP A 41 -7.42 6.53 11.30
CA ASP A 41 -7.91 6.90 9.97
C ASP A 41 -7.88 5.67 9.05
N PRO A 42 -9.03 5.18 8.57
CA PRO A 42 -9.09 3.94 7.80
C PRO A 42 -8.40 4.05 6.44
N MET A 43 -8.28 5.25 5.85
CA MET A 43 -7.66 5.43 4.54
C MET A 43 -6.14 5.54 4.64
N LYS A 44 -5.64 6.12 5.74
CA LYS A 44 -4.21 6.05 6.05
C LYS A 44 -3.79 4.64 6.40
N PHE A 45 -4.61 3.92 7.18
CA PHE A 45 -4.36 2.52 7.50
C PHE A 45 -4.31 1.65 6.24
N LEU A 46 -5.31 1.79 5.36
CA LEU A 46 -5.34 1.11 4.06
C LEU A 46 -4.13 1.48 3.17
N SER A 47 -3.73 2.75 3.15
CA SER A 47 -2.54 3.19 2.40
C SER A 47 -1.25 2.54 2.92
N GLY A 48 -1.11 2.42 4.25
CA GLY A 48 0.03 1.71 4.85
C GLY A 48 0.03 0.22 4.50
N VAL A 49 -1.11 -0.46 4.63
CA VAL A 49 -1.22 -1.90 4.27
C VAL A 49 -0.93 -2.13 2.80
N ALA A 50 -1.47 -1.29 1.90
CA ALA A 50 -1.17 -1.35 0.47
C ALA A 50 0.31 -1.14 0.20
N LEU A 51 0.93 -0.11 0.81
CA LEU A 51 2.36 0.15 0.73
C LEU A 51 3.17 -1.07 1.18
N GLN A 52 2.90 -1.59 2.37
CA GLN A 52 3.64 -2.72 2.93
C GLN A 52 3.68 -3.92 1.97
N HIS A 53 2.56 -4.20 1.30
CA HIS A 53 2.43 -5.31 0.35
C HIS A 53 2.82 -4.96 -1.08
N THR A 54 3.23 -3.74 -1.39
CA THR A 54 3.64 -3.36 -2.76
C THR A 54 5.01 -2.70 -2.83
N TRP A 55 5.58 -2.32 -1.68
CA TRP A 55 6.93 -1.80 -1.55
C TRP A 55 7.99 -2.86 -1.87
N ILE A 56 9.15 -2.40 -2.33
CA ILE A 56 10.33 -3.27 -2.48
C ILE A 56 10.74 -3.83 -1.12
N GLY A 57 11.03 -5.13 -1.05
CA GLY A 57 11.26 -5.81 0.22
C GLY A 57 10.21 -6.89 0.52
N ILE A 58 10.36 -7.48 1.71
CA ILE A 58 9.57 -8.57 2.23
C ILE A 58 8.53 -8.00 3.21
N PRO A 59 7.22 -8.06 2.92
CA PRO A 59 6.20 -7.60 3.86
C PRO A 59 6.20 -8.47 5.12
N VAL A 60 6.32 -7.84 6.28
CA VAL A 60 6.24 -8.48 7.60
C VAL A 60 5.01 -7.95 8.32
N LEU A 61 3.89 -8.67 8.19
CA LEU A 61 2.62 -8.32 8.83
C LEU A 61 2.61 -8.78 10.29
N TYR A 62 2.33 -7.88 11.22
CA TYR A 62 2.09 -8.25 12.61
C TYR A 62 0.65 -8.74 12.80
N TYR A 63 0.47 -9.83 13.54
CA TYR A 63 -0.84 -10.47 13.70
C TYR A 63 -1.85 -9.48 14.30
N GLY A 64 -3.11 -9.53 13.85
CA GLY A 64 -4.15 -8.62 14.33
C GLY A 64 -4.32 -7.36 13.50
N THR A 65 -3.34 -7.00 12.66
CA THR A 65 -3.50 -5.95 11.65
C THR A 65 -4.66 -6.26 10.69
N GLU A 66 -4.84 -7.53 10.34
CA GLU A 66 -5.97 -8.02 9.55
C GLU A 66 -7.33 -7.95 10.27
N GLN A 67 -7.33 -7.71 11.59
CA GLN A 67 -8.51 -7.51 12.43
C GLN A 67 -8.61 -6.07 12.96
N GLU A 68 -7.84 -5.13 12.40
CA GLU A 68 -7.84 -3.72 12.80
C GLU A 68 -7.54 -3.53 14.31
N MET A 69 -6.68 -4.38 14.88
CA MET A 69 -6.23 -4.20 16.27
C MET A 69 -5.57 -2.83 16.46
N TYR A 70 -5.96 -2.13 17.53
CA TYR A 70 -5.47 -0.81 17.88
C TYR A 70 -5.05 -0.80 19.34
N GLY A 71 -3.74 -0.84 19.55
CA GLY A 71 -3.12 -0.79 20.87
C GLY A 71 -1.98 0.20 20.89
N SER A 72 -1.65 0.71 22.07
CA SER A 72 -0.45 1.52 22.28
C SER A 72 0.54 0.77 23.15
N ASN A 73 1.83 0.98 22.93
CA ASN A 73 2.89 0.46 23.78
C ASN A 73 2.92 1.19 25.14
N ASN A 74 2.39 2.42 25.22
CA ASN A 74 2.46 3.24 26.44
C ASN A 74 1.55 2.76 27.57
N PHE A 75 0.56 1.91 27.28
CA PHE A 75 -0.38 1.40 28.26
C PHE A 75 -0.44 -0.13 28.19
N ALA A 76 0.07 -0.79 29.23
CA ALA A 76 -0.18 -2.20 29.53
C ALA A 76 0.06 -3.22 28.39
N ASN A 77 1.00 -2.97 27.47
CA ASN A 77 1.24 -3.81 26.29
C ASN A 77 -0.04 -4.04 25.46
N GLU A 78 -0.90 -3.02 25.31
CA GLU A 78 -2.09 -3.09 24.45
C GLU A 78 -1.74 -3.42 22.99
N ASN A 79 -0.50 -3.17 22.56
CA ASN A 79 -0.02 -3.62 21.24
C ASN A 79 0.18 -5.16 21.13
N ALA A 80 0.11 -5.92 22.23
CA ALA A 80 0.18 -7.39 22.27
C ALA A 80 -1.18 -8.05 22.62
N GLU A 81 -2.28 -7.46 22.14
CA GLU A 81 -3.64 -8.02 22.26
C GLU A 81 -3.75 -9.47 21.79
N LYS A 82 -4.46 -10.32 22.55
CA LYS A 82 -4.72 -11.71 22.15
C LYS A 82 -5.63 -11.79 20.92
N MET A 83 -5.29 -12.66 19.97
CA MET A 83 -6.16 -12.98 18.83
C MET A 83 -7.29 -13.96 19.18
N TRP A 84 -7.20 -14.68 20.30
CA TRP A 84 -8.13 -15.73 20.69
C TRP A 84 -9.21 -15.23 21.69
N GLY A 85 -10.42 -15.81 21.60
CA GLY A 85 -11.59 -15.40 22.37
C GLY A 85 -12.86 -15.24 21.52
N PRO A 86 -13.86 -14.52 22.01
CA PRO A 86 -15.03 -14.16 21.22
C PRO A 86 -14.64 -13.25 20.03
N GLN A 87 -15.16 -13.55 18.83
CA GLN A 87 -14.87 -12.84 17.56
C GLN A 87 -13.44 -13.01 16.99
N SER A 88 -12.74 -14.06 17.36
CA SER A 88 -11.41 -14.40 16.83
C SER A 88 -11.39 -14.88 15.38
N TYR A 89 -10.26 -14.65 14.70
CA TYR A 89 -9.92 -15.25 13.41
C TYR A 89 -10.98 -15.04 12.32
N ASN A 90 -11.67 -13.89 12.32
CA ASN A 90 -12.69 -13.58 11.33
C ASN A 90 -12.05 -13.41 9.95
N GLN A 91 -12.20 -14.43 9.09
CA GLN A 91 -11.69 -14.43 7.72
C GLN A 91 -12.55 -13.62 6.75
N SER A 92 -13.70 -13.12 7.21
CA SER A 92 -14.58 -12.21 6.47
C SER A 92 -14.34 -10.74 6.83
N SER A 93 -13.35 -10.43 7.67
CA SER A 93 -12.99 -9.04 7.95
C SER A 93 -12.48 -8.36 6.67
N LYS A 94 -12.70 -7.04 6.57
CA LYS A 94 -12.30 -6.23 5.42
C LYS A 94 -10.81 -6.38 5.11
N TYR A 95 -9.96 -6.21 6.13
CA TYR A 95 -8.51 -6.23 5.94
C TYR A 95 -7.95 -7.63 5.74
N TYR A 96 -8.57 -8.67 6.30
CA TYR A 96 -8.20 -10.05 5.97
C TYR A 96 -8.37 -10.34 4.47
N LEU A 97 -9.54 -10.02 3.91
CA LEU A 97 -9.82 -10.24 2.49
C LEU A 97 -8.92 -9.38 1.60
N LEU A 98 -8.65 -8.14 2.01
CA LEU A 98 -7.80 -7.21 1.28
C LEU A 98 -6.33 -7.65 1.27
N ILE A 99 -5.79 -8.06 2.41
CA ILE A 99 -4.43 -8.61 2.53
C ILE A 99 -4.30 -9.90 1.71
N LYS A 100 -5.33 -10.75 1.73
CA LYS A 100 -5.39 -11.94 0.88
C LYS A 100 -5.29 -11.56 -0.61
N LYS A 101 -6.07 -10.59 -1.07
CA LYS A 101 -6.06 -10.12 -2.47
C LYS A 101 -4.70 -9.51 -2.85
N LEU A 102 -4.11 -8.68 -1.97
CA LEU A 102 -2.77 -8.12 -2.16
C LEU A 102 -1.72 -9.23 -2.32
N ASN A 103 -1.72 -10.23 -1.43
CA ASN A 103 -0.77 -11.35 -1.51
C ASN A 103 -0.95 -12.22 -2.76
N GLN A 104 -2.20 -12.45 -3.20
CA GLN A 104 -2.48 -13.13 -4.46
C GLN A 104 -1.86 -12.40 -5.65
N ILE A 105 -2.02 -11.06 -5.71
CA ILE A 105 -1.43 -10.24 -6.77
C ILE A 105 0.09 -10.25 -6.67
N ARG A 106 0.68 -10.09 -5.46
CA ARG A 106 2.12 -10.18 -5.25
C ARG A 106 2.71 -11.47 -5.84
N ASP A 107 2.06 -12.61 -5.60
CA ASP A 107 2.49 -13.90 -6.12
C ASP A 107 2.27 -14.02 -7.64
N LYS A 108 1.10 -13.58 -8.15
CA LYS A 108 0.76 -13.64 -9.57
C LYS A 108 1.74 -12.86 -10.44
N VAL A 109 2.16 -11.66 -10.00
CA VAL A 109 3.12 -10.82 -10.75
C VAL A 109 4.57 -11.08 -10.38
N LYS A 110 4.85 -11.99 -9.43
CA LYS A 110 6.19 -12.24 -8.87
C LYS A 110 6.87 -10.94 -8.46
N ILE A 111 6.16 -10.15 -7.65
CA ILE A 111 6.54 -8.78 -7.29
C ILE A 111 7.91 -8.70 -6.62
N ASP A 112 8.35 -9.79 -5.96
CA ASP A 112 9.65 -9.93 -5.31
C ASP A 112 10.82 -9.99 -6.32
N LYS A 113 10.53 -10.28 -7.60
CA LYS A 113 11.52 -10.35 -8.68
C LYS A 113 11.65 -9.07 -9.49
N ILE A 114 10.84 -8.05 -9.22
CA ILE A 114 10.80 -6.81 -10.00
C ILE A 114 11.15 -5.60 -9.13
N GLY A 115 11.92 -4.68 -9.72
CA GLY A 115 12.37 -3.46 -9.06
C GLY A 115 11.23 -2.46 -8.79
N GLN A 116 11.56 -1.41 -8.06
CA GLN A 116 10.67 -0.28 -7.78
C GLN A 116 11.20 0.98 -8.48
N LYS A 117 10.30 1.80 -9.04
CA LYS A 117 10.63 3.10 -9.64
C LYS A 117 9.62 4.15 -9.21
N GLU A 118 10.09 5.28 -8.70
CA GLU A 118 9.21 6.42 -8.40
C GLU A 118 8.67 7.06 -9.68
N LEU A 119 7.39 7.43 -9.68
CA LEU A 119 6.71 8.06 -10.82
C LEU A 119 6.33 9.51 -10.54
N LYS A 120 5.78 9.77 -9.34
CA LYS A 120 5.39 11.12 -8.91
C LYS A 120 5.40 11.25 -7.41
N VAL A 121 6.05 12.29 -6.91
CA VAL A 121 6.16 12.59 -5.48
C VAL A 121 5.74 14.04 -5.24
N THR A 122 4.83 14.24 -4.30
CA THR A 122 4.43 15.56 -3.79
C THR A 122 4.37 15.53 -2.26
N ILE A 123 3.99 16.65 -1.64
CA ILE A 123 3.81 16.70 -0.19
C ILE A 123 2.70 15.77 0.31
N ASP A 124 1.72 15.45 -0.53
CA ASP A 124 0.49 14.74 -0.18
C ASP A 124 0.23 13.47 -1.01
N PHE A 125 1.02 13.23 -2.05
CA PHE A 125 0.85 12.10 -2.97
C PHE A 125 2.19 11.40 -3.24
N TYR A 126 2.13 10.07 -3.37
CA TYR A 126 3.28 9.25 -3.74
C TYR A 126 2.84 8.14 -4.69
N SER A 127 3.46 8.08 -5.85
CA SER A 127 3.23 7.02 -6.83
C SER A 127 4.54 6.42 -7.32
N TYR A 128 4.51 5.10 -7.46
CA TYR A 128 5.64 4.30 -7.90
C TYR A 128 5.14 3.08 -8.67
N SER A 129 6.00 2.52 -9.52
CA SER A 129 5.75 1.23 -10.16
C SER A 129 6.55 0.12 -9.52
N ARG A 130 6.05 -1.11 -9.67
CA ARG A 130 6.83 -2.34 -9.53
C ARG A 130 6.97 -2.98 -10.91
N GLY A 131 8.17 -2.90 -11.46
CA GLY A 131 8.46 -3.25 -12.85
C GLY A 131 7.49 -2.57 -13.84
N ASN A 132 7.05 -3.34 -14.83
CA ASN A 132 6.04 -2.96 -15.83
C ASN A 132 4.65 -3.58 -15.56
N GLN A 133 4.36 -3.94 -14.29
CA GLN A 133 3.20 -4.77 -13.93
C GLN A 133 2.26 -4.13 -12.91
N VAL A 134 2.78 -3.30 -12.00
CA VAL A 134 2.00 -2.68 -10.92
C VAL A 134 2.29 -1.19 -10.87
N LEU A 135 1.24 -0.37 -10.76
CA LEU A 135 1.32 1.04 -10.38
C LEU A 135 0.62 1.23 -9.05
N VAL A 136 1.28 1.89 -8.11
CA VAL A 136 0.73 2.20 -6.79
C VAL A 136 0.58 3.71 -6.66
N ALA A 137 -0.51 4.15 -6.04
CA ALA A 137 -0.77 5.56 -5.75
C ALA A 137 -1.33 5.73 -4.34
N LEU A 138 -0.64 6.50 -3.52
CA LEU A 138 -0.90 6.66 -2.10
C LEU A 138 -1.06 8.15 -1.76
N THR A 139 -1.82 8.44 -0.71
CA THR A 139 -1.96 9.78 -0.15
C THR A 139 -1.95 9.77 1.37
N ASN A 140 -1.49 10.88 1.98
CA ASN A 140 -1.56 11.10 3.43
C ASN A 140 -2.76 11.95 3.86
N GLN A 141 -3.65 12.33 2.93
CA GLN A 141 -4.78 13.22 3.22
C GLN A 141 -5.82 12.60 4.16
N GLY A 142 -5.94 11.26 4.17
CA GLY A 142 -6.86 10.53 5.03
C GLY A 142 -8.34 10.67 4.65
N TYR A 143 -9.20 9.94 5.36
CA TYR A 143 -10.64 9.86 5.07
C TYR A 143 -11.37 11.20 5.30
N TYR A 144 -10.98 11.93 6.35
CA TYR A 144 -11.78 13.02 6.90
C TYR A 144 -11.90 14.26 6.02
N LYS A 145 -11.08 14.38 4.97
CA LYS A 145 -11.22 15.49 4.01
C LYS A 145 -12.37 15.31 3.02
N LYS A 146 -12.91 14.08 2.86
CA LYS A 146 -14.03 13.75 1.95
C LYS A 146 -13.93 14.38 0.55
N GLN A 147 -12.71 14.52 0.06
CA GLN A 147 -12.41 15.13 -1.23
C GLN A 147 -12.09 14.03 -2.24
N GLN A 148 -12.49 14.25 -3.49
CA GLN A 148 -11.92 13.52 -4.61
C GLN A 148 -10.61 14.22 -4.97
N LEU A 149 -9.50 13.52 -4.78
CA LEU A 149 -8.19 14.01 -5.19
C LEU A 149 -7.89 13.50 -6.59
N HIS A 150 -7.34 14.36 -7.45
CA HIS A 150 -6.96 14.01 -8.81
C HIS A 150 -5.48 14.30 -9.02
N TYR A 151 -4.75 13.31 -9.51
CA TYR A 151 -3.34 13.43 -9.86
C TYR A 151 -3.10 12.77 -11.22
N ILE A 152 -2.39 13.47 -12.09
CA ILE A 152 -1.85 12.89 -13.32
C ILE A 152 -0.49 12.27 -12.99
N VAL A 153 -0.33 10.96 -13.21
CA VAL A 153 0.94 10.24 -13.06
C VAL A 153 1.57 10.07 -14.45
N PRO A 154 2.73 10.67 -14.72
CA PRO A 154 3.39 10.54 -16.02
C PRO A 154 4.16 9.21 -16.11
N ASN A 155 4.49 8.80 -17.34
CA ASN A 155 5.37 7.66 -17.62
C ASN A 155 4.96 6.38 -16.87
N SER A 156 3.68 6.02 -16.96
CA SER A 156 3.15 4.83 -16.29
C SER A 156 3.89 3.57 -16.76
N PRO A 157 3.87 2.47 -15.98
CA PRO A 157 4.54 1.22 -16.36
C PRO A 157 3.82 0.44 -17.47
N PHE A 158 2.77 1.00 -18.06
CA PHE A 158 1.84 0.35 -18.96
C PHE A 158 1.82 1.07 -20.31
N GLU A 159 1.56 0.32 -21.38
CA GLU A 159 1.45 0.87 -22.74
C GLU A 159 0.19 1.74 -22.86
N SER A 160 0.23 2.72 -23.76
CA SER A 160 -0.93 3.57 -24.05
C SER A 160 -2.18 2.76 -24.41
N ASN A 161 -3.35 3.26 -24.01
CA ASN A 161 -4.65 2.61 -24.17
C ASN A 161 -4.80 1.24 -23.47
N THR A 162 -3.82 0.81 -22.66
CA THR A 162 -3.97 -0.40 -21.85
C THR A 162 -5.02 -0.20 -20.79
N ARG A 163 -5.94 -1.17 -20.65
CA ARG A 163 -6.91 -1.20 -19.56
C ARG A 163 -6.28 -1.76 -18.28
N ILE A 164 -6.34 -0.96 -17.22
CA ILE A 164 -5.78 -1.28 -15.91
C ILE A 164 -6.86 -1.17 -14.83
N CYS A 165 -6.80 -2.02 -13.82
CA CYS A 165 -7.81 -2.12 -12.77
C CYS A 165 -7.17 -2.01 -11.40
N ASP A 166 -7.81 -1.25 -10.51
CA ASP A 166 -7.44 -1.12 -9.11
C ASP A 166 -7.88 -2.36 -8.34
N ILE A 167 -6.92 -3.11 -7.79
CA ILE A 167 -7.23 -4.33 -7.04
C ILE A 167 -7.96 -4.01 -5.72
N LEU A 168 -7.99 -2.76 -5.25
CA LEU A 168 -8.64 -2.39 -4.00
C LEU A 168 -10.12 -2.02 -4.17
N SER A 169 -10.51 -1.45 -5.31
CA SER A 169 -11.90 -1.04 -5.60
C SER A 169 -12.56 -1.79 -6.74
N ASP A 170 -11.82 -2.58 -7.52
CA ASP A 170 -12.25 -3.20 -8.77
C ASP A 170 -12.63 -2.21 -9.89
N GLU A 171 -12.30 -0.92 -9.72
CA GLU A 171 -12.50 0.10 -10.76
C GLU A 171 -11.37 0.05 -11.79
N CYS A 172 -11.72 0.19 -13.07
CA CYS A 172 -10.76 0.17 -14.17
C CYS A 172 -10.75 1.48 -14.95
N ILE A 173 -9.57 1.84 -15.43
CA ILE A 173 -9.30 3.01 -16.26
C ILE A 173 -8.41 2.60 -17.45
N ASN A 174 -8.29 3.48 -18.45
CA ASN A 174 -7.35 3.28 -19.54
C ASN A 174 -6.15 4.21 -19.35
N VAL A 175 -4.97 3.72 -19.73
CA VAL A 175 -3.76 4.54 -19.83
C VAL A 175 -3.93 5.51 -21.01
N ASN A 176 -3.52 6.77 -20.83
CA ASN A 176 -3.63 7.80 -21.86
C ASN A 176 -2.68 7.53 -23.04
N GLU A 177 -2.88 8.25 -24.15
CA GLU A 177 -2.05 8.14 -25.35
C GLU A 177 -0.57 8.48 -25.08
N ASP A 178 -0.31 9.39 -24.14
CA ASP A 178 1.03 9.81 -23.70
C ASP A 178 1.60 8.95 -22.56
N GLU A 179 1.02 7.78 -22.31
CA GLU A 179 1.38 6.84 -21.24
C GLU A 179 1.19 7.40 -19.81
N SER A 180 0.50 8.53 -19.66
CA SER A 180 0.07 9.03 -18.36
C SER A 180 -1.18 8.32 -17.87
N VAL A 181 -1.45 8.42 -16.56
CA VAL A 181 -2.64 7.86 -15.92
C VAL A 181 -3.29 8.91 -15.02
N ASP A 182 -4.58 9.16 -15.25
CA ASP A 182 -5.43 9.97 -14.39
C ASP A 182 -5.88 9.17 -13.17
N ILE A 183 -5.36 9.53 -11.99
CA ILE A 183 -5.64 8.83 -10.74
C ILE A 183 -6.59 9.66 -9.89
N TYR A 184 -7.76 9.08 -9.62
CA TYR A 184 -8.76 9.61 -8.70
C TYR A 184 -8.73 8.84 -7.37
N LEU A 185 -8.39 9.53 -6.28
CA LEU A 185 -8.41 8.99 -4.93
C LEU A 185 -9.67 9.47 -4.20
N THR A 186 -10.74 8.69 -4.29
CA THR A 186 -12.02 9.00 -3.63
C THR A 186 -11.87 8.83 -2.12
N ASN A 187 -12.12 9.89 -1.34
CA ASN A 187 -11.95 9.90 0.11
C ASN A 187 -10.52 9.52 0.58
N GLY A 188 -9.51 9.75 -0.26
CA GLY A 188 -8.12 9.39 0.06
C GLY A 188 -7.83 7.88 0.02
N GLN A 189 -8.71 7.07 -0.56
CA GLN A 189 -8.44 5.65 -0.79
C GLN A 189 -7.23 5.48 -1.73
N PRO A 190 -6.22 4.69 -1.36
CA PRO A 190 -5.09 4.40 -2.25
C PRO A 190 -5.54 3.55 -3.45
N ARG A 191 -4.71 3.51 -4.49
CA ARG A 191 -4.92 2.67 -5.68
C ARG A 191 -3.72 1.76 -5.90
N VAL A 192 -3.99 0.52 -6.30
CA VAL A 192 -2.97 -0.44 -6.76
C VAL A 192 -3.47 -1.00 -8.10
N TYR A 193 -2.97 -0.42 -9.19
CA TYR A 193 -3.36 -0.80 -10.54
C TYR A 193 -2.49 -1.93 -11.09
N VAL A 194 -3.14 -2.88 -11.73
CA VAL A 194 -2.54 -3.93 -12.57
C VAL A 194 -3.28 -3.99 -13.91
N ARG A 195 -2.72 -4.65 -14.93
CA ARG A 195 -3.45 -4.92 -16.18
C ARG A 195 -4.73 -5.71 -15.88
N GLU A 196 -5.83 -5.45 -16.60
CA GLU A 196 -7.11 -6.15 -16.40
C GLU A 196 -6.97 -7.68 -16.49
N SER A 197 -6.06 -8.20 -17.32
CA SER A 197 -5.75 -9.64 -17.42
C SER A 197 -5.17 -10.26 -16.14
N LEU A 198 -4.74 -9.43 -15.18
CA LEU A 198 -4.21 -9.84 -13.89
C LEU A 198 -5.24 -9.77 -12.75
N MET A 199 -6.41 -9.21 -12.98
CA MET A 199 -7.56 -9.37 -12.06
C MET A 199 -8.00 -10.83 -12.00
#